data_AF-D9WBF1-F1
#
_entry.id   AF-D9WBF1-F1
#
_cell.length_a   1.000
_cell.length_b   1.000
_cell.length_c   1.000
_cell.angle_alpha   90.00
_cell.angle_beta   90.00
_cell.angle_gamma   90.00
#
_symmetry.space_group_name_H-M   'P 1'
#
loop_
_entity.id
_entity.type
_entity.pdbx_description
1 polymer ?
#
loop_
_entity_poly.entity_id
_entity_poly.type
_entity_poly.pdbx_seq_one_letter_code
_entity_poly.pdbx_strand_id
1 'polypeptide(L)'
;MGDSGGGADKRPNAQLGSWFVRSGWSKGELARQVNRRARQLGAHHISTDTSRVRRWLDGEQPREPIPQILSELFSERFGCVVGIEDLGLRPAHRSPSVSGVDLPWAGPETVALIGEFSRSDLMLARRGFLGTSLALSAGPALIEPMQRWLVPSPSGAPGGVRAADSGRSRRISRLSEPELELLESTITMFRAWDAQCGGGLRRKAVVGQLHEVTDLLQESHTEAVSKRLFKVAGELAELAGWMSYDIGLQPTAQKYFVLALHAAKESGDRPLGSYILSSMSRQMIHVGRPDDALELIHLAQYGSRESATPRTQAMLYAMEGRAYANMGQPGKCHRAVKMAEDTFADCAAGDGEPNWIGFFSEAELNGRTPTPTETSPMSRAAAPPTPSSPTR
;
A
#
# COMPACT_ATOMS: atom_id res chain seq x y z
N MET A 1 43.41 -4.40 -34.95
CA MET A 1 41.99 -4.84 -34.92
C MET A 1 41.93 -6.14 -34.15
N GLY A 2 41.24 -6.14 -33.01
CA GLY A 2 41.12 -7.30 -32.12
C GLY A 2 41.17 -6.91 -30.66
N ASP A 3 40.22 -6.07 -30.24
CA ASP A 3 40.00 -5.72 -28.84
C ASP A 3 39.64 -6.98 -28.04
N SER A 4 40.46 -7.28 -27.04
CA SER A 4 40.35 -8.47 -26.19
C SER A 4 39.45 -8.12 -25.00
N GLY A 5 38.13 -8.22 -25.21
CA GLY A 5 37.14 -7.98 -24.17
C GLY A 5 37.34 -8.93 -22.98
N GLY A 6 37.67 -8.36 -21.82
CA GLY A 6 37.88 -9.07 -20.57
C GLY A 6 36.64 -9.88 -20.16
N GLY A 7 36.81 -11.20 -20.09
CA GLY A 7 35.81 -12.11 -19.52
C GLY A 7 35.67 -11.85 -18.03
N ALA A 8 34.55 -11.24 -17.63
CA ALA A 8 34.15 -11.24 -16.22
C ALA A 8 34.03 -12.70 -15.75
N ASP A 9 34.79 -13.07 -14.73
CA ASP A 9 34.79 -14.40 -14.11
C ASP A 9 33.34 -14.85 -13.80
N LYS A 10 32.82 -15.79 -14.59
CA LYS A 10 31.50 -16.40 -14.36
C LYS A 10 31.60 -17.33 -13.16
N ARG A 11 31.24 -16.81 -11.99
CA ARG A 11 31.09 -17.63 -10.79
C ARG A 11 29.80 -18.46 -10.90
N PRO A 12 29.84 -19.78 -10.66
CA PRO A 12 28.65 -20.63 -10.65
C PRO A 12 27.61 -20.13 -9.64
N ASN A 13 26.33 -20.26 -9.98
CA ASN A 13 25.23 -19.91 -9.07
C ASN A 13 25.05 -21.02 -8.03
N ALA A 14 25.79 -20.92 -6.92
CA ALA A 14 25.77 -21.90 -5.83
C ALA A 14 24.38 -22.05 -5.18
N GLN A 15 23.59 -20.98 -5.14
CA GLN A 15 22.24 -20.99 -4.56
C GLN A 15 21.28 -21.80 -5.44
N LEU A 16 21.16 -21.47 -6.73
CA LEU A 16 20.36 -22.27 -7.67
C LEU A 16 20.85 -23.72 -7.72
N GLY A 17 22.18 -23.93 -7.69
CA GLY A 17 22.79 -25.26 -7.65
C GLY A 17 22.32 -26.10 -6.46
N SER A 18 22.30 -25.52 -5.27
CA SER A 18 21.84 -26.20 -4.04
C SER A 18 20.37 -26.60 -4.13
N TRP A 19 19.49 -25.68 -4.54
CA TRP A 19 18.06 -25.96 -4.71
C TRP A 19 17.78 -27.00 -5.80
N PHE A 20 18.52 -26.92 -6.91
CA PHE A 20 18.44 -27.88 -8.00
C PHE A 20 18.85 -29.29 -7.58
N VAL A 21 19.94 -29.44 -6.82
CA VAL A 21 20.36 -30.76 -6.30
C VAL A 21 19.33 -31.32 -5.32
N ARG A 22 18.79 -30.48 -4.42
CA ARG A 22 17.78 -30.89 -3.44
C ARG A 22 16.45 -31.28 -4.08
N SER A 23 16.11 -30.74 -5.26
CA SER A 23 14.81 -31.02 -5.88
C SER A 23 14.74 -32.40 -6.52
N GLY A 24 15.90 -33.01 -6.80
CA GLY A 24 16.03 -34.29 -7.49
C GLY A 24 15.71 -34.23 -8.98
N TRP A 25 15.51 -33.03 -9.56
CA TRP A 25 15.20 -32.90 -10.98
C TRP A 25 16.43 -33.09 -11.85
N SER A 26 16.23 -33.74 -13.00
CA SER A 26 17.21 -33.65 -14.08
C SER A 26 17.14 -32.28 -14.77
N LYS A 27 18.24 -31.84 -15.40
CA LYS A 27 18.25 -30.56 -16.15
C LYS A 27 17.16 -30.52 -17.23
N GLY A 28 16.89 -31.67 -17.86
CA GLY A 28 15.85 -31.80 -18.89
C GLY A 28 14.44 -31.85 -18.31
N GLU A 29 14.27 -32.27 -17.06
CA GLU A 29 13.00 -32.19 -16.36
C GLU A 29 12.68 -30.75 -15.95
N LEU A 30 13.66 -30.03 -15.38
CA LEU A 30 13.49 -28.61 -15.06
C LEU A 30 13.15 -27.79 -16.31
N ALA A 31 13.87 -28.01 -17.42
CA ALA A 31 13.57 -27.37 -18.70
C ALA A 31 12.13 -27.64 -19.19
N ARG A 32 11.66 -28.90 -19.07
CA ARG A 32 10.27 -29.26 -19.44
C ARG A 32 9.24 -28.59 -18.54
N GLN A 33 9.50 -28.49 -17.24
CA GLN A 33 8.60 -27.83 -16.30
C GLN A 33 8.54 -26.31 -16.54
N VAL A 34 9.69 -25.67 -16.78
CA VAL A 34 9.75 -24.25 -17.15
C VAL A 34 8.94 -23.97 -18.41
N ASN A 35 9.11 -24.78 -19.46
CA ASN A 35 8.34 -24.63 -20.69
C ASN A 35 6.84 -24.86 -20.48
N ARG A 36 6.46 -25.80 -19.61
CA ARG A 36 5.05 -26.06 -19.27
C ARG A 36 4.43 -24.85 -18.58
N ARG A 37 5.10 -24.29 -17.57
CA ARG A 37 4.63 -23.10 -16.84
C ARG A 37 4.62 -21.86 -17.73
N ALA A 38 5.64 -21.68 -18.58
CA ALA A 38 5.67 -20.60 -19.57
C ALA A 38 4.44 -20.63 -20.50
N ARG A 39 4.03 -21.81 -20.98
CA ARG A 39 2.80 -21.96 -21.78
C ARG A 39 1.53 -21.66 -21.00
N GLN A 40 1.48 -22.03 -19.72
CA GLN A 40 0.33 -21.71 -18.85
C GLN A 40 0.19 -20.19 -18.64
N LEU A 41 1.32 -19.47 -18.60
CA LEU A 41 1.38 -18.01 -18.50
C LEU A 41 1.23 -17.28 -19.85
N GLY A 42 0.92 -18.00 -20.95
CA GLY A 42 0.79 -17.41 -22.29
C GLY A 42 2.10 -17.01 -22.96
N ALA A 43 3.25 -17.31 -22.35
CA ALA A 43 4.58 -16.97 -22.85
C ALA A 43 5.11 -18.03 -23.83
N HIS A 44 4.42 -18.20 -24.95
CA HIS A 44 4.73 -19.23 -25.97
C HIS A 44 6.08 -19.06 -26.68
N HIS A 45 6.69 -17.88 -26.59
CA HIS A 45 8.00 -17.58 -27.17
C HIS A 45 9.18 -18.18 -26.36
N ILE A 46 8.91 -18.75 -25.19
CA ILE A 46 9.93 -19.31 -24.31
C ILE A 46 10.14 -20.78 -24.64
N SER A 47 11.35 -21.09 -25.10
CA SER A 47 11.84 -22.46 -25.26
C SER A 47 13.14 -22.63 -24.48
N THR A 48 13.06 -23.38 -23.38
CA THR A 48 14.17 -23.74 -22.51
C THR A 48 14.59 -25.17 -22.78
N ASP A 49 15.90 -25.41 -22.81
CA ASP A 49 16.50 -26.73 -22.94
C ASP A 49 17.49 -27.02 -21.78
N THR A 50 18.08 -28.21 -21.79
CA THR A 50 19.13 -28.62 -20.84
C THR A 50 20.33 -27.69 -20.84
N SER A 51 20.66 -27.10 -21.99
CA SER A 51 21.79 -26.19 -22.16
C SER A 51 21.54 -24.85 -21.46
N ARG A 52 20.33 -24.29 -21.56
CA ARG A 52 19.94 -23.08 -20.82
C ARG A 52 19.95 -23.31 -19.31
N VAL A 53 19.40 -24.43 -18.86
CA VAL A 53 19.43 -24.79 -17.43
C VAL A 53 20.87 -24.90 -16.92
N ARG A 54 21.77 -25.50 -17.70
CA ARG A 54 23.21 -25.52 -17.37
C ARG A 54 23.77 -24.11 -17.27
N ARG A 55 23.50 -23.24 -18.24
CA ARG A 55 23.99 -21.85 -18.22
C ARG A 55 23.54 -21.09 -16.98
N TRP A 56 22.31 -21.29 -16.51
CA TRP A 56 21.81 -20.67 -15.27
C TRP A 56 22.55 -21.17 -14.02
N LEU A 57 22.81 -22.48 -13.96
CA LEU A 57 23.62 -23.09 -12.89
C LEU A 57 25.07 -22.57 -12.93
N ASP A 58 25.60 -22.32 -14.12
CA ASP A 58 26.94 -21.76 -14.34
C ASP A 58 27.00 -20.23 -14.08
N GLY A 59 25.91 -19.62 -13.60
CA GLY A 59 25.88 -18.21 -13.16
C GLY A 59 25.18 -17.24 -14.12
N GLU A 60 24.65 -17.71 -15.25
CA GLU A 60 23.91 -16.85 -16.17
C GLU A 60 22.56 -16.42 -15.60
N GLN A 61 22.27 -15.12 -15.68
CA GLN A 61 21.00 -14.55 -15.23
C GLN A 61 19.94 -14.67 -16.33
N PRO A 62 18.87 -15.46 -16.13
CA PRO A 62 17.78 -15.56 -17.09
C PRO A 62 16.95 -14.26 -17.13
N ARG A 63 16.38 -13.95 -18.29
CA ARG A 63 15.42 -12.84 -18.48
C ARG A 63 14.00 -13.27 -18.10
N GLU A 64 13.15 -12.30 -17.79
CA GLU A 64 11.72 -12.55 -17.53
C GLU A 64 11.04 -13.29 -18.67
N PRO A 65 10.03 -14.13 -18.38
CA PRO A 65 9.46 -14.48 -17.06
C PRO A 65 10.18 -15.63 -16.32
N ILE A 66 11.38 -16.02 -16.74
CA ILE A 66 12.03 -17.26 -16.26
C ILE A 66 12.40 -17.22 -14.76
N PRO A 67 12.93 -16.12 -14.17
CA PRO A 67 13.19 -16.07 -12.73
C PRO A 67 11.93 -16.34 -11.89
N GLN A 68 10.79 -15.75 -12.26
CA GLN A 68 9.51 -15.98 -11.60
C GLN A 68 9.07 -17.45 -11.72
N ILE A 69 9.13 -18.01 -12.92
CA ILE A 69 8.78 -19.42 -13.16
C ILE A 69 9.63 -20.36 -12.29
N LEU A 70 10.93 -20.10 -12.18
CA LEU A 70 11.81 -20.92 -11.35
C LEU A 70 11.44 -20.82 -9.86
N SER A 71 11.18 -19.62 -9.35
CA SER A 71 10.73 -19.39 -7.97
C SER A 71 9.43 -20.15 -7.67
N GLU A 72 8.43 -20.07 -8.56
CA GLU A 72 7.16 -20.80 -8.41
C GLU A 72 7.36 -22.32 -8.41
N LEU A 73 8.12 -22.85 -9.37
CA LEU A 73 8.37 -24.29 -9.50
C LEU A 73 9.09 -24.85 -8.26
N PHE A 74 10.14 -24.17 -7.78
CA PHE A 74 10.84 -24.61 -6.58
C PHE A 74 9.96 -24.47 -5.33
N SER A 75 9.13 -23.42 -5.25
CA SER A 75 8.21 -23.26 -4.13
C SER A 75 7.17 -24.38 -4.05
N GLU A 76 6.58 -24.73 -5.19
CA GLU A 76 5.65 -25.86 -5.29
C GLU A 76 6.31 -27.19 -4.96
N ARG A 77 7.56 -27.39 -5.38
CA ARG A 77 8.31 -28.64 -5.15
C ARG A 77 8.61 -28.88 -3.67
N PHE A 78 8.95 -27.82 -2.92
CA PHE A 78 9.37 -27.93 -1.53
C PHE A 78 8.28 -27.60 -0.51
N GLY A 79 7.10 -27.15 -0.95
CA GLY A 79 6.02 -26.77 -0.06
C GLY A 79 6.35 -25.55 0.82
N CYS A 80 7.33 -24.74 0.42
CA CYS A 80 7.75 -23.52 1.09
C CYS A 80 8.09 -22.45 0.06
N VAL A 81 7.93 -21.18 0.41
CA VAL A 81 8.24 -20.08 -0.52
C VAL A 81 9.75 -20.00 -0.74
N VAL A 82 10.17 -20.16 -1.99
CA VAL A 82 11.56 -20.01 -2.45
C VAL A 82 11.61 -18.78 -3.35
N GLY A 83 12.16 -17.68 -2.84
CA GLY A 83 12.23 -16.41 -3.56
C GLY A 83 13.23 -16.46 -4.74
N ILE A 84 13.09 -15.52 -5.68
CA ILE A 84 14.03 -15.38 -6.82
C ILE A 84 15.47 -15.19 -6.32
N GLU A 85 15.64 -14.42 -5.25
CA GLU A 85 16.93 -14.17 -4.63
C GLU A 85 17.48 -15.38 -3.87
N ASP A 86 16.61 -16.23 -3.30
CA ASP A 86 17.03 -17.49 -2.66
C ASP A 86 17.63 -18.48 -3.66
N LEU A 87 17.29 -18.31 -4.95
CA LEU A 87 17.87 -19.02 -6.08
C LEU A 87 19.12 -18.33 -6.64
N GLY A 88 19.59 -17.22 -6.06
CA GLY A 88 20.70 -16.44 -6.62
C GLY A 88 20.41 -15.81 -7.98
N LEU A 89 19.12 -15.68 -8.31
CA LEU A 89 18.68 -15.02 -9.52
C LEU A 89 18.38 -13.56 -9.21
N ARG A 90 18.61 -12.70 -10.20
CA ARG A 90 18.21 -11.30 -10.12
C ARG A 90 16.72 -11.22 -10.46
N PRO A 91 15.87 -10.69 -9.57
CA PRO A 91 14.57 -10.24 -10.00
C PRO A 91 14.78 -9.22 -11.13
N ALA A 92 13.89 -9.17 -12.13
CA ALA A 92 13.87 -8.00 -12.96
C ALA A 92 13.78 -6.79 -12.05
N HIS A 93 14.82 -5.95 -12.07
CA HIS A 93 14.59 -4.55 -11.80
C HIS A 93 13.53 -4.14 -12.82
N ARG A 94 12.25 -4.08 -12.39
CA ARG A 94 11.44 -2.95 -12.83
C ARG A 94 12.37 -1.76 -12.65
N SER A 95 12.70 -1.10 -13.74
CA SER A 95 13.52 0.12 -13.72
C SER A 95 13.19 0.90 -12.44
N PRO A 96 14.17 1.33 -11.63
CA PRO A 96 13.93 2.22 -10.51
C PRO A 96 13.55 3.59 -11.07
N SER A 97 12.34 3.64 -11.60
CA SER A 97 11.59 4.77 -12.11
C SER A 97 10.16 4.36 -11.79
N VAL A 98 9.76 4.27 -10.53
CA VAL A 98 9.68 5.38 -9.58
C VAL A 98 9.99 4.87 -8.17
N SER A 99 10.96 5.48 -7.51
CA SER A 99 11.05 5.51 -6.05
C SER A 99 9.78 6.15 -5.50
N GLY A 100 8.85 5.32 -5.03
CA GLY A 100 7.78 5.68 -4.09
C GLY A 100 6.80 6.76 -4.58
N VAL A 101 5.50 6.41 -4.59
CA VAL A 101 4.37 7.33 -4.68
C VAL A 101 3.83 7.67 -6.09
N ASP A 102 4.66 7.86 -7.12
CA ASP A 102 4.14 8.11 -8.49
C ASP A 102 3.69 6.81 -9.18
N LEU A 103 2.49 6.36 -8.84
CA LEU A 103 1.84 5.16 -9.37
C LEU A 103 0.82 5.54 -10.46
N PRO A 104 0.55 4.66 -11.43
CA PRO A 104 -0.52 4.85 -12.39
C PRO A 104 -1.89 4.98 -11.68
N TRP A 105 -2.62 6.05 -11.98
CA TRP A 105 -3.95 6.34 -11.42
C TRP A 105 -5.04 5.71 -12.27
N ALA A 106 -5.11 4.39 -12.24
CA ALA A 106 -6.13 3.59 -12.91
C ALA A 106 -6.47 2.34 -12.09
N GLY A 107 -7.73 1.90 -12.18
CA GLY A 107 -8.27 0.80 -11.38
C GLY A 107 -7.48 -0.51 -11.47
N PRO A 108 -7.27 -1.09 -12.67
CA PRO A 108 -6.55 -2.36 -12.82
C PRO A 108 -5.13 -2.33 -12.24
N GLU A 109 -4.41 -1.24 -12.44
CA GLU A 109 -3.07 -1.04 -11.90
C GLU A 109 -3.08 -0.87 -10.39
N THR A 110 -4.07 -0.15 -9.85
CA THR A 110 -4.28 0.01 -8.40
C THR A 110 -4.48 -1.37 -7.75
N VAL A 111 -5.33 -2.21 -8.32
CA VAL A 111 -5.58 -3.59 -7.85
C VAL A 111 -4.28 -4.42 -7.89
N ALA A 112 -3.54 -4.38 -9.00
CA ALA A 112 -2.30 -5.11 -9.13
C ALA A 112 -1.25 -4.68 -8.06
N LEU A 113 -1.13 -3.37 -7.82
CA LEU A 113 -0.18 -2.81 -6.87
C LEU A 113 -0.55 -3.13 -5.41
N ILE A 114 -1.83 -3.05 -5.05
CA ILE A 114 -2.30 -3.46 -3.72
C ILE A 114 -2.04 -4.95 -3.51
N GLY A 115 -2.32 -5.78 -4.52
CA GLY A 115 -2.16 -7.24 -4.45
C GLY A 115 -0.71 -7.66 -4.32
N GLU A 116 0.18 -7.04 -5.10
CA GLU A 116 1.63 -7.25 -5.03
C GLU A 116 2.20 -6.85 -3.66
N PHE A 117 1.81 -5.67 -3.16
CA PHE A 117 2.34 -5.15 -1.90
C PHE A 117 1.81 -5.90 -0.68
N SER A 118 0.50 -6.15 -0.60
CA SER A 118 -0.13 -6.91 0.50
C SER A 118 0.42 -8.34 0.60
N ARG A 119 0.55 -9.05 -0.54
CA ARG A 119 1.15 -10.38 -0.58
C ARG A 119 2.59 -10.36 -0.11
N SER A 120 3.38 -9.40 -0.57
CA SER A 120 4.78 -9.25 -0.17
C SER A 120 4.87 -9.00 1.33
N ASP A 121 4.10 -8.07 1.88
CA ASP A 121 4.11 -7.77 3.32
C ASP A 121 3.73 -8.98 4.19
N LEU A 122 2.74 -9.79 3.78
CA LEU A 122 2.36 -11.02 4.48
C LEU A 122 3.46 -12.09 4.46
N MET A 123 4.15 -12.25 3.33
CA MET A 123 5.22 -13.25 3.18
C MET A 123 6.51 -12.84 3.89
N LEU A 124 6.82 -11.54 3.90
CA LEU A 124 8.07 -10.98 4.43
C LEU A 124 8.11 -10.93 5.96
N ALA A 125 6.95 -10.94 6.62
CA ALA A 125 6.84 -10.96 8.08
C ALA A 125 7.32 -12.27 8.75
N ARG A 126 7.88 -13.23 7.99
CA ARG A 126 8.55 -14.44 8.52
C ARG A 126 10.08 -14.38 8.49
N ARG A 127 10.72 -13.43 7.77
CA ARG A 127 12.18 -13.51 7.53
C ARG A 127 12.97 -12.20 7.42
N GLY A 128 12.45 -11.08 7.91
CA GLY A 128 13.26 -9.85 8.05
C GLY A 128 13.96 -9.40 6.77
N PHE A 129 13.36 -9.73 5.63
CA PHE A 129 13.94 -9.40 4.33
C PHE A 129 13.56 -7.96 3.99
N LEU A 130 14.59 -7.13 3.85
CA LEU A 130 14.59 -5.79 3.31
C LEU A 130 14.17 -5.84 1.84
N GLY A 131 12.89 -6.12 1.57
CA GLY A 131 12.33 -6.03 0.23
C GLY A 131 12.47 -4.60 -0.27
N THR A 132 13.35 -4.39 -1.25
CA THR A 132 13.56 -3.12 -1.98
C THR A 132 13.45 -1.88 -1.11
N SER A 133 14.55 -1.45 -0.46
CA SER A 133 14.69 -0.23 0.36
C SER A 133 13.59 0.81 0.11
N LEU A 134 12.43 0.65 0.77
CA LEU A 134 11.33 1.58 0.68
C LEU A 134 11.82 2.85 1.35
N ALA A 135 12.06 3.88 0.54
CA ALA A 135 12.38 5.21 1.03
C ALA A 135 11.08 5.97 1.25
N LEU A 136 11.04 6.75 2.34
CA LEU A 136 9.96 7.69 2.57
C LEU A 136 10.11 8.85 1.56
N SER A 137 9.09 9.07 0.73
CA SER A 137 9.01 10.22 -0.17
C SER A 137 8.61 11.47 0.61
N ALA A 138 9.11 12.63 0.18
CA ALA A 138 8.79 13.92 0.79
C ALA A 138 8.93 15.05 -0.24
N GLY A 139 8.35 16.21 0.06
CA GLY A 139 8.32 17.38 -0.83
C GLY A 139 7.62 17.07 -2.16
N PRO A 140 8.11 17.62 -3.29
CA PRO A 140 7.46 17.44 -4.59
C PRO A 140 7.23 15.98 -5.00
N ALA A 141 8.16 15.08 -4.65
CA ALA A 141 8.05 13.65 -4.94
C ALA A 141 6.88 12.95 -4.22
N LEU A 142 6.40 13.53 -3.11
CA LEU A 142 5.19 13.09 -2.42
C LEU A 142 3.97 13.86 -2.91
N ILE A 143 4.06 15.19 -3.00
CA ILE A 143 2.90 16.06 -3.19
C ILE A 143 2.36 16.01 -4.63
N GLU A 144 3.23 16.09 -5.64
CA GLU A 144 2.79 16.16 -7.05
C GLU A 144 1.95 14.94 -7.47
N PRO A 145 2.32 13.69 -7.10
CA PRO A 145 1.45 12.55 -7.38
C PRO A 145 0.09 12.66 -6.68
N MET A 146 0.05 13.08 -5.40
CA MET A 146 -1.19 13.17 -4.63
C MET A 146 -2.17 14.18 -5.21
N GLN A 147 -1.70 15.27 -5.83
CA GLN A 147 -2.57 16.24 -6.51
C GLN A 147 -3.43 15.61 -7.61
N ARG A 148 -2.98 14.51 -8.24
CA ARG A 148 -3.74 13.78 -9.26
C ARG A 148 -4.99 13.11 -8.71
N TRP A 149 -5.15 13.01 -7.40
CA TRP A 149 -6.40 12.60 -6.76
C TRP A 149 -7.57 13.54 -7.12
N LEU A 150 -7.31 14.85 -7.26
CA LEU A 150 -8.33 15.85 -7.60
C LEU A 150 -8.82 15.74 -9.04
N VAL A 151 -7.97 15.23 -9.94
CA VAL A 151 -8.29 15.14 -11.36
C VAL A 151 -9.38 14.09 -11.53
N PRO A 152 -10.57 14.45 -12.05
CA PRO A 152 -11.61 13.47 -12.33
C PRO A 152 -11.03 12.36 -13.19
N SER A 153 -11.16 11.10 -12.74
CA SER A 153 -10.93 9.98 -13.66
C SER A 153 -11.91 10.17 -14.81
N PRO A 154 -11.47 10.07 -16.07
CA PRO A 154 -12.38 10.17 -17.21
C PRO A 154 -13.45 9.10 -17.02
N SER A 155 -14.64 9.53 -16.60
CA SER A 155 -15.80 8.67 -16.42
C SER A 155 -16.03 7.92 -17.72
N GLY A 156 -15.94 6.59 -17.68
CA GLY A 156 -16.42 5.65 -18.69
C GLY A 156 -16.63 6.20 -20.10
N ALA A 157 -15.57 6.61 -20.80
CA ALA A 157 -15.63 6.55 -22.25
C ALA A 157 -15.73 5.06 -22.62
N PRO A 158 -16.62 4.64 -23.55
CA PRO A 158 -16.55 3.32 -24.16
C PRO A 158 -15.33 3.28 -25.09
N GLY A 159 -14.14 3.38 -24.50
CA GLY A 159 -12.85 3.35 -25.15
C GLY A 159 -12.33 1.93 -25.03
N GLY A 160 -12.57 1.14 -26.07
CA GLY A 160 -12.25 -0.26 -26.16
C GLY A 160 -10.95 -0.65 -25.48
N VAL A 161 -11.07 -1.59 -24.54
CA VAL A 161 -10.19 -2.75 -24.60
C VAL A 161 -10.24 -3.18 -26.06
N ARG A 162 -9.17 -2.93 -26.82
CA ARG A 162 -8.92 -3.68 -28.03
C ARG A 162 -8.79 -5.11 -27.54
N ALA A 163 -9.93 -5.78 -27.51
CA ALA A 163 -10.06 -7.21 -27.35
C ALA A 163 -9.34 -7.82 -28.54
N ALA A 164 -8.03 -7.99 -28.39
CA ALA A 164 -7.36 -9.12 -28.99
C ALA A 164 -7.92 -10.36 -28.28
N ASP A 165 -9.08 -10.77 -28.78
CA ASP A 165 -9.49 -12.15 -29.00
C ASP A 165 -8.94 -13.21 -28.02
N SER A 166 -9.72 -13.53 -27.00
CA SER A 166 -9.90 -14.92 -26.58
C SER A 166 -11.23 -15.07 -25.83
N GLY A 167 -12.19 -15.74 -26.47
CA GLY A 167 -13.55 -15.93 -26.00
C GLY A 167 -13.67 -16.77 -24.73
N ARG A 168 -13.63 -16.11 -23.57
CA ARG A 168 -14.33 -16.57 -22.38
C ARG A 168 -15.29 -15.48 -21.95
N SER A 169 -16.58 -15.76 -22.09
CA SER A 169 -17.64 -15.02 -21.40
C SER A 169 -17.27 -14.98 -19.91
N ARG A 170 -16.68 -13.86 -19.47
CA ARG A 170 -16.28 -13.64 -18.09
C ARG A 170 -17.59 -13.50 -17.33
N ARG A 171 -18.08 -14.59 -16.75
CA ARG A 171 -19.28 -14.57 -15.90
C ARG A 171 -19.06 -13.46 -14.88
N ILE A 172 -19.95 -12.47 -14.86
CA ILE A 172 -19.98 -11.46 -13.81
C ILE A 172 -20.07 -12.23 -12.50
N SER A 173 -19.07 -12.06 -11.65
CA SER A 173 -19.10 -12.64 -10.31
C SER A 173 -20.23 -11.95 -9.56
N ARG A 174 -21.18 -12.74 -9.07
CA ARG A 174 -22.32 -12.22 -8.31
C ARG A 174 -21.97 -12.29 -6.84
N LEU A 175 -21.05 -11.44 -6.39
CA LEU A 175 -20.97 -11.13 -4.97
C LEU A 175 -22.36 -10.72 -4.50
N SER A 176 -22.86 -11.42 -3.50
CA SER A 176 -24.17 -11.15 -2.94
C SER A 176 -24.13 -9.90 -2.07
N GLU A 177 -25.26 -9.19 -1.97
CA GLU A 177 -25.38 -8.01 -1.11
C GLU A 177 -24.95 -8.30 0.34
N PRO A 178 -25.34 -9.43 0.97
CA PRO A 178 -24.90 -9.75 2.34
C PRO A 178 -23.39 -9.97 2.47
N GLU A 179 -22.73 -10.52 1.44
CA GLU A 179 -21.26 -10.68 1.46
C GLU A 179 -20.55 -9.32 1.42
N LEU A 180 -21.10 -8.37 0.66
CA LEU A 180 -20.53 -7.03 0.56
C LEU A 180 -20.74 -6.23 1.86
N GLU A 181 -21.94 -6.32 2.46
CA GLU A 181 -22.21 -5.76 3.80
C GLU A 181 -21.31 -6.38 4.88
N LEU A 182 -21.00 -7.69 4.77
CA LEU A 182 -20.09 -8.36 5.68
C LEU A 182 -18.65 -7.80 5.55
N LEU A 183 -18.17 -7.56 4.33
CA LEU A 183 -16.86 -6.93 4.11
C LEU A 183 -16.81 -5.52 4.70
N GLU A 184 -17.86 -4.72 4.49
CA GLU A 184 -17.98 -3.37 5.03
C GLU A 184 -18.02 -3.37 6.58
N SER A 185 -18.80 -4.26 7.20
CA SER A 185 -18.88 -4.38 8.66
C SER A 185 -17.60 -4.90 9.30
N THR A 186 -16.82 -5.71 8.57
CA THR A 186 -15.52 -6.23 9.05
C THR A 186 -14.51 -5.11 9.29
N ILE A 187 -14.57 -4.02 8.50
CA ILE A 187 -13.70 -2.85 8.74
C ILE A 187 -14.03 -2.18 10.07
N THR A 188 -15.32 -2.02 10.39
CA THR A 188 -15.76 -1.47 11.67
C THR A 188 -15.22 -2.30 12.84
N MET A 189 -15.24 -3.63 12.72
CA MET A 189 -14.64 -4.53 13.72
C MET A 189 -13.13 -4.32 13.85
N PHE A 190 -12.39 -4.22 12.73
CA PHE A 190 -10.95 -3.98 12.78
C PHE A 190 -10.59 -2.63 13.41
N ARG A 191 -11.32 -1.55 13.09
CA ARG A 191 -11.11 -0.24 13.70
C ARG A 191 -11.41 -0.24 15.20
N ALA A 192 -12.50 -0.89 15.62
CA ALA A 192 -12.84 -1.03 17.03
C ALA A 192 -11.77 -1.82 17.79
N TRP A 193 -11.18 -2.86 17.17
CA TRP A 193 -10.09 -3.62 17.77
C TRP A 193 -8.79 -2.83 17.85
N ASP A 194 -8.45 -2.06 16.82
CA ASP A 194 -7.26 -1.20 16.83
C ASP A 194 -7.33 -0.17 17.96
N ALA A 195 -8.48 0.50 18.11
CA ALA A 195 -8.72 1.48 19.17
C ALA A 195 -8.63 0.87 20.59
N GLN A 196 -8.99 -0.40 20.78
CA GLN A 196 -8.98 -1.06 22.09
C GLN A 196 -7.60 -1.56 22.51
N CYS A 197 -6.85 -2.15 21.57
CA CYS A 197 -5.64 -2.88 21.91
C CYS A 197 -4.36 -2.06 21.67
N GLY A 198 -4.38 -1.10 20.74
CA GLY A 198 -3.21 -0.33 20.33
C GLY A 198 -2.08 -1.20 19.75
N GLY A 199 -1.47 -0.76 18.66
CA GLY A 199 -0.19 -1.32 18.21
C GLY A 199 -0.28 -2.72 17.57
N GLY A 200 -0.45 -2.73 16.24
CA GLY A 200 0.22 -3.64 15.27
C GLY A 200 0.04 -5.17 15.36
N LEU A 201 -0.32 -5.75 16.50
CA LEU A 201 -0.35 -7.20 16.76
C LEU A 201 -1.27 -7.94 15.79
N ARG A 202 -2.27 -7.22 15.26
CA ARG A 202 -3.29 -7.74 14.34
C ARG A 202 -3.16 -7.22 12.91
N ARG A 203 -2.08 -6.48 12.60
CA ARG A 203 -1.85 -5.89 11.27
C ARG A 203 -1.90 -6.93 10.15
N LYS A 204 -1.44 -8.15 10.41
CA LYS A 204 -1.49 -9.27 9.45
C LYS A 204 -2.92 -9.66 9.07
N ALA A 205 -3.88 -9.57 9.99
CA ALA A 205 -5.28 -9.86 9.70
C ALA A 205 -5.88 -8.80 8.75
N VAL A 206 -5.61 -7.52 9.01
CA VAL A 206 -6.03 -6.42 8.12
C VAL A 206 -5.42 -6.55 6.73
N VAL A 207 -4.12 -6.83 6.65
CA VAL A 207 -3.45 -7.02 5.34
C VAL A 207 -3.92 -8.30 4.63
N GLY A 208 -4.24 -9.36 5.38
CA GLY A 208 -4.89 -10.56 4.85
C GLY A 208 -6.24 -10.24 4.22
N GLN A 209 -7.11 -9.52 4.93
CA GLN A 209 -8.41 -9.09 4.41
C GLN A 209 -8.26 -8.20 3.18
N LEU A 210 -7.29 -7.27 3.20
CA LEU A 210 -6.99 -6.42 2.05
C LEU A 210 -6.58 -7.26 0.83
N HIS A 211 -5.77 -8.30 1.03
CA HIS A 211 -5.37 -9.21 -0.04
C HIS A 211 -6.56 -9.94 -0.63
N GLU A 212 -7.46 -10.48 0.21
CA GLU A 212 -8.69 -11.15 -0.23
C GLU A 212 -9.61 -10.21 -1.03
N VAL A 213 -9.85 -8.99 -0.54
CA VAL A 213 -10.65 -7.98 -1.26
C VAL A 213 -9.99 -7.60 -2.60
N THR A 214 -8.67 -7.60 -2.65
CA THR A 214 -7.93 -7.34 -3.90
C THR A 214 -8.11 -8.46 -4.92
N ASP A 215 -8.14 -9.72 -4.49
CA ASP A 215 -8.44 -10.85 -5.37
C ASP A 215 -9.88 -10.76 -5.89
N LEU A 216 -10.85 -10.36 -5.06
CA LEU A 216 -12.22 -10.08 -5.51
C LEU A 216 -12.26 -8.96 -6.57
N LEU A 217 -11.47 -7.90 -6.40
CA LEU A 217 -11.38 -6.81 -7.38
C LEU A 217 -10.79 -7.21 -8.75
N GLN A 218 -10.12 -8.37 -8.85
CA GLN A 218 -9.64 -8.90 -10.14
C GLN A 218 -10.73 -9.61 -10.96
N GLU A 219 -11.85 -9.93 -10.31
CA GLU A 219 -13.03 -10.51 -10.95
C GLU A 219 -13.86 -9.43 -11.65
N SER A 220 -14.78 -9.86 -12.52
CA SER A 220 -15.65 -8.93 -13.25
C SER A 220 -16.91 -8.64 -12.44
N HIS A 221 -17.10 -7.36 -12.07
CA HIS A 221 -18.24 -6.86 -11.29
C HIS A 221 -18.98 -5.74 -12.02
N THR A 222 -20.16 -5.38 -11.51
CA THR A 222 -20.83 -4.14 -11.91
C THR A 222 -20.08 -2.93 -11.36
N GLU A 223 -20.23 -1.76 -11.99
CA GLU A 223 -19.56 -0.52 -11.52
C GLU A 223 -19.90 -0.20 -10.06
N ALA A 224 -21.15 -0.43 -9.64
CA ALA A 224 -21.59 -0.19 -8.27
C ALA A 224 -20.87 -1.09 -7.25
N VAL A 225 -20.72 -2.38 -7.55
CA VAL A 225 -20.00 -3.32 -6.69
C VAL A 225 -18.50 -3.01 -6.69
N SER A 226 -17.91 -2.71 -7.85
CA SER A 226 -16.50 -2.33 -7.95
C SER A 226 -16.18 -1.09 -7.08
N LYS A 227 -17.02 -0.04 -7.12
CA LYS A 227 -16.82 1.15 -6.29
C LYS A 227 -16.84 0.84 -4.79
N ARG A 228 -17.78 -0.01 -4.35
CA ARG A 228 -17.85 -0.45 -2.94
C ARG A 228 -16.65 -1.29 -2.55
N LEU A 229 -16.20 -2.22 -3.39
CA LEU A 229 -14.97 -2.99 -3.14
C LEU A 229 -13.73 -2.10 -3.09
N PHE A 230 -13.61 -1.09 -3.96
CA PHE A 230 -12.53 -0.10 -3.90
C PHE A 230 -12.59 0.74 -2.62
N LYS A 231 -13.78 1.09 -2.13
CA LYS A 231 -13.95 1.76 -0.83
C LYS A 231 -13.44 0.87 0.30
N VAL A 232 -13.86 -0.40 0.34
CA VAL A 232 -13.40 -1.39 1.33
C VAL A 232 -11.88 -1.55 1.28
N ALA A 233 -11.30 -1.69 0.08
CA ALA A 233 -9.86 -1.79 -0.12
C ALA A 233 -9.12 -0.53 0.37
N GLY A 234 -9.67 0.67 0.09
CA GLY A 234 -9.14 1.95 0.54
C GLY A 234 -9.12 2.06 2.07
N GLU A 235 -10.21 1.69 2.74
CA GLU A 235 -10.29 1.71 4.20
C GLU A 235 -9.36 0.68 4.86
N LEU A 236 -9.25 -0.53 4.32
CA LEU A 236 -8.33 -1.55 4.81
C LEU A 236 -6.86 -1.16 4.59
N ALA A 237 -6.53 -0.58 3.43
CA ALA A 237 -5.19 -0.07 3.16
C ALA A 237 -4.82 1.10 4.06
N GLU A 238 -5.76 2.02 4.32
CA GLU A 238 -5.58 3.12 5.27
C GLU A 238 -5.27 2.58 6.67
N LEU A 239 -6.07 1.62 7.15
CA LEU A 239 -5.88 1.02 8.46
C LEU A 239 -4.56 0.23 8.55
N ALA A 240 -4.19 -0.51 7.50
CA ALA A 240 -2.88 -1.17 7.44
C ALA A 240 -1.72 -0.16 7.48
N GLY A 241 -1.89 1.00 6.83
CA GLY A 241 -0.95 2.12 6.89
C GLY A 241 -0.84 2.70 8.29
N TRP A 242 -1.98 2.94 8.95
CA TRP A 242 -2.05 3.44 10.32
C TRP A 242 -1.36 2.50 11.31
N MET A 243 -1.70 1.21 11.27
CA MET A 243 -1.06 0.21 12.13
C MET A 243 0.44 0.07 11.85
N SER A 244 0.88 0.29 10.62
CA SER A 244 2.31 0.31 10.25
C SER A 244 3.02 1.54 10.80
N TYR A 245 2.34 2.69 10.80
CA TYR A 245 2.82 3.94 11.39
C TYR A 245 3.04 3.77 12.89
N ASP A 246 2.09 3.17 13.62
CA ASP A 246 2.16 2.97 15.07
C ASP A 246 3.33 2.07 15.51
N ILE A 247 3.70 1.08 14.69
CA ILE A 247 4.86 0.20 14.96
C ILE A 247 6.18 0.73 14.36
N GLY A 248 6.18 1.96 13.83
CA GLY A 248 7.38 2.64 13.33
C GLY A 248 7.84 2.22 11.92
N LEU A 249 7.05 1.44 11.17
CA LEU A 249 7.34 1.08 9.78
C LEU A 249 6.93 2.20 8.82
N GLN A 250 7.58 3.37 8.94
CA GLN A 250 7.19 4.60 8.24
C GLN A 250 7.11 4.46 6.70
N PRO A 251 8.09 3.85 6.00
CA PRO A 251 7.98 3.69 4.55
C PRO A 251 6.84 2.75 4.12
N THR A 252 6.58 1.70 4.91
CA THR A 252 5.45 0.79 4.69
C THR A 252 4.12 1.51 4.89
N ALA A 253 4.02 2.31 5.95
CA ALA A 253 2.84 3.13 6.21
C ALA A 253 2.54 4.09 5.05
N GLN A 254 3.56 4.81 4.55
CA GLN A 254 3.39 5.73 3.43
C GLN A 254 2.93 5.00 2.17
N LYS A 255 3.51 3.83 1.89
CA LYS A 255 3.11 3.03 0.73
C LYS A 255 1.64 2.59 0.82
N TYR A 256 1.18 2.16 1.99
CA TYR A 256 -0.22 1.83 2.22
C TYR A 256 -1.14 3.03 2.09
N PHE A 257 -0.79 4.20 2.64
CA PHE A 257 -1.59 5.41 2.48
C PHE A 257 -1.74 5.84 1.02
N VAL A 258 -0.67 5.75 0.23
CA VAL A 258 -0.73 6.04 -1.21
C VAL A 258 -1.67 5.07 -1.91
N LEU A 259 -1.54 3.77 -1.67
CA LEU A 259 -2.42 2.76 -2.26
C LEU A 259 -3.88 2.96 -1.83
N ALA A 260 -4.11 3.35 -0.59
CA ALA A 260 -5.43 3.70 -0.07
C ALA A 260 -6.03 4.88 -0.83
N LEU A 261 -5.25 5.94 -1.10
CA LEU A 261 -5.73 7.12 -1.82
C LEU A 261 -6.10 6.81 -3.28
N HIS A 262 -5.34 5.93 -3.93
CA HIS A 262 -5.69 5.40 -5.26
C HIS A 262 -7.02 4.64 -5.22
N ALA A 263 -7.20 3.73 -4.26
CA ALA A 263 -8.46 2.99 -4.11
C ALA A 263 -9.65 3.93 -3.77
N ALA A 264 -9.44 4.92 -2.91
CA ALA A 264 -10.45 5.94 -2.60
C ALA A 264 -10.85 6.72 -3.87
N LYS A 265 -9.89 7.06 -4.74
CA LYS A 265 -10.20 7.69 -6.04
C LYS A 265 -11.10 6.82 -6.91
N GLU A 266 -10.75 5.54 -7.06
CA GLU A 266 -11.53 4.58 -7.88
C GLU A 266 -12.93 4.35 -7.31
N SER A 267 -13.10 4.41 -5.98
CA SER A 267 -14.41 4.34 -5.34
C SER A 267 -15.28 5.59 -5.55
N GLY A 268 -14.65 6.74 -5.81
CA GLY A 268 -15.30 8.05 -5.85
C GLY A 268 -15.58 8.66 -4.47
N ASP A 269 -15.18 8.01 -3.37
CA ASP A 269 -15.37 8.48 -2.00
C ASP A 269 -14.33 9.56 -1.64
N ARG A 270 -14.68 10.83 -1.90
CA ARG A 270 -13.84 11.99 -1.59
C ARG A 270 -13.59 12.20 -0.09
N PRO A 271 -14.58 12.03 0.80
CA PRO A 271 -14.33 12.07 2.24
C PRO A 271 -13.30 11.04 2.72
N LEU A 272 -13.34 9.81 2.20
CA LEU A 272 -12.31 8.81 2.51
C LEU A 272 -10.92 9.27 2.03
N GLY A 273 -10.83 9.85 0.82
CA GLY A 273 -9.57 10.40 0.31
C GLY A 273 -8.99 11.52 1.18
N SER A 274 -9.83 12.43 1.69
CA SER A 274 -9.35 13.49 2.59
C SER A 274 -8.90 12.96 3.95
N TYR A 275 -9.55 11.92 4.46
CA TYR A 275 -9.08 11.21 5.65
C TYR A 275 -7.70 10.58 5.46
N ILE A 276 -7.47 9.88 4.35
CA ILE A 276 -6.17 9.28 4.02
C ILE A 276 -5.08 10.35 3.92
N LEU A 277 -5.35 11.47 3.26
CA LEU A 277 -4.42 12.60 3.20
C LEU A 277 -4.12 13.19 4.58
N SER A 278 -5.09 13.18 5.50
CA SER A 278 -4.86 13.58 6.90
C SER A 278 -3.94 12.61 7.66
N SER A 279 -4.03 11.30 7.39
CA SER A 279 -3.11 10.29 7.91
C SER A 279 -1.69 10.50 7.38
N MET A 280 -1.56 10.82 6.08
CA MET A 280 -0.27 11.18 5.47
C MET A 280 0.30 12.49 6.06
N SER A 281 -0.54 13.50 6.28
CA SER A 281 -0.15 14.76 6.93
C SER A 281 0.40 14.52 8.34
N ARG A 282 -0.28 13.67 9.13
CA ARG A 282 0.20 13.27 10.45
C ARG A 282 1.58 12.60 10.37
N GLN A 283 1.78 11.71 9.40
CA GLN A 283 3.08 11.10 9.16
C GLN A 283 4.15 12.16 8.85
N MET A 284 3.85 13.14 7.99
CA MET A 284 4.79 14.20 7.63
C MET A 284 5.16 15.09 8.82
N ILE A 285 4.21 15.38 9.73
CA ILE A 285 4.52 16.05 11.01
C ILE A 285 5.49 15.19 11.84
N HIS A 286 5.23 13.89 11.98
CA HIS A 286 6.04 12.98 12.77
C HIS A 286 7.51 12.91 12.29
N VAL A 287 7.73 12.99 10.98
CA VAL A 287 9.09 12.97 10.40
C VAL A 287 9.72 14.36 10.25
N GLY A 288 9.13 15.40 10.86
CA GLY A 288 9.69 16.76 10.88
C GLY A 288 9.53 17.54 9.58
N ARG A 289 8.47 17.27 8.81
CA ARG A 289 8.16 17.91 7.52
C ARG A 289 6.78 18.60 7.57
N PRO A 290 6.59 19.62 8.42
CA PRO A 290 5.29 20.25 8.60
C PRO A 290 4.81 21.02 7.36
N ASP A 291 5.70 21.49 6.49
CA ASP A 291 5.33 22.12 5.21
C ASP A 291 4.59 21.13 4.28
N ASP A 292 5.16 19.95 4.06
CA ASP A 292 4.52 18.87 3.28
C ASP A 292 3.18 18.45 3.93
N ALA A 293 3.14 18.41 5.27
CA ALA A 293 1.93 18.08 6.01
C ALA A 293 0.81 19.08 5.76
N LEU A 294 1.14 20.38 5.67
CA LEU A 294 0.19 21.44 5.40
C LEU A 294 -0.34 21.35 3.96
N GLU A 295 0.54 21.10 2.98
CA GLU A 295 0.15 20.93 1.58
C GLU A 295 -0.83 19.75 1.40
N LEU A 296 -0.60 18.63 2.09
CA LEU A 296 -1.52 17.49 2.09
C LEU A 296 -2.90 17.83 2.68
N ILE A 297 -2.94 18.67 3.72
CA ILE A 297 -4.22 19.09 4.33
C ILE A 297 -4.98 20.08 3.45
N HIS A 298 -4.30 21.03 2.82
CA HIS A 298 -4.94 21.92 1.86
C HIS A 298 -5.50 21.14 0.66
N LEU A 299 -4.77 20.12 0.19
CA LEU A 299 -5.26 19.18 -0.81
C LEU A 299 -6.52 18.44 -0.34
N ALA A 300 -6.52 17.93 0.90
CA ALA A 300 -7.64 17.22 1.51
C ALA A 300 -8.90 18.10 1.66
N GLN A 301 -8.73 19.33 2.16
CA GLN A 301 -9.80 20.32 2.32
C GLN A 301 -10.40 20.67 0.95
N TYR A 302 -9.56 20.98 -0.04
CA TYR A 302 -10.02 21.32 -1.39
C TYR A 302 -10.78 20.16 -2.04
N GLY A 303 -10.23 18.95 -1.99
CA GLY A 303 -10.79 17.78 -2.66
C GLY A 303 -12.08 17.24 -2.04
N SER A 304 -12.37 17.57 -0.77
CA SER A 304 -13.57 17.09 -0.07
C SER A 304 -14.60 18.18 0.25
N ARG A 305 -14.36 19.44 -0.17
CA ARG A 305 -15.18 20.62 0.15
C ARG A 305 -16.70 20.48 -0.10
N GLU A 306 -17.10 19.69 -1.09
CA GLU A 306 -18.51 19.51 -1.51
C GLU A 306 -19.19 18.31 -0.83
N SER A 307 -18.44 17.46 -0.13
CA SER A 307 -18.92 16.13 0.33
C SER A 307 -18.55 15.78 1.77
N ALA A 308 -17.61 16.49 2.38
CA ALA A 308 -17.18 16.25 3.74
C ALA A 308 -18.25 16.69 4.75
N THR A 309 -18.45 15.87 5.77
CA THR A 309 -19.27 16.24 6.94
C THR A 309 -18.58 17.32 7.78
N PRO A 310 -19.32 18.08 8.61
CA PRO A 310 -18.72 19.03 9.55
C PRO A 310 -17.62 18.40 10.41
N ARG A 311 -17.83 17.15 10.89
CA ARG A 311 -16.82 16.43 11.67
C ARG A 311 -15.53 16.16 10.90
N THR A 312 -15.66 15.80 9.61
CA THR A 312 -14.50 15.61 8.73
C THR A 312 -13.76 16.93 8.51
N GLN A 313 -14.49 18.02 8.26
CA GLN A 313 -13.88 19.35 8.08
C GLN A 313 -13.18 19.84 9.35
N ALA A 314 -13.81 19.67 10.52
CA ALA A 314 -13.20 19.99 11.81
C ALA A 314 -11.89 19.21 12.05
N MET A 315 -11.85 17.91 11.71
CA MET A 315 -10.62 17.11 11.76
C MET A 315 -9.51 17.68 10.87
N LEU A 316 -9.84 18.12 9.65
CA LEU A 316 -8.87 18.70 8.73
C LEU A 316 -8.32 20.03 9.27
N TYR A 317 -9.17 20.92 9.80
CA TYR A 317 -8.73 22.16 10.45
C TYR A 317 -7.87 21.91 11.69
N ALA A 318 -8.20 20.89 12.50
CA ALA A 318 -7.37 20.51 13.64
C ALA A 318 -5.98 20.05 13.19
N MET A 319 -5.87 19.27 12.09
CA MET A 319 -4.59 18.87 11.54
C MET A 319 -3.81 20.04 10.93
N GLU A 320 -4.50 20.99 10.29
CA GLU A 320 -3.90 22.24 9.82
C GLU A 320 -3.28 23.04 10.97
N GLY A 321 -4.00 23.16 12.10
CA GLY A 321 -3.50 23.77 13.32
C GLY A 321 -2.21 23.10 13.83
N ARG A 322 -2.18 21.76 13.86
CA ARG A 322 -0.98 21.00 14.25
C ARG A 322 0.21 21.24 13.31
N ALA A 323 -0.03 21.35 12.01
CA ALA A 323 1.02 21.69 11.06
C ALA A 323 1.61 23.08 11.36
N TYR A 324 0.76 24.11 11.51
CA TYR A 324 1.21 25.46 11.86
C TYR A 324 1.95 25.53 13.20
N ALA A 325 1.53 24.76 14.19
CA ALA A 325 2.22 24.68 15.47
C ALA A 325 3.66 24.17 15.31
N ASN A 326 3.85 23.10 14.51
CA ASN A 326 5.16 22.53 14.22
C ASN A 326 6.03 23.45 13.33
N MET A 327 5.43 24.40 12.60
CA MET A 327 6.14 25.45 11.87
C MET A 327 6.48 26.68 12.74
N GLY A 328 6.06 26.71 14.01
CA GLY A 328 6.23 27.90 14.87
C GLY A 328 5.35 29.08 14.47
N GLN A 329 4.16 28.84 13.92
CA GLN A 329 3.22 29.88 13.47
C GLN A 329 1.98 29.95 14.38
N PRO A 330 2.11 30.45 15.64
CA PRO A 330 1.04 30.38 16.64
C PRO A 330 -0.21 31.15 16.22
N GLY A 331 -0.08 32.28 15.54
CA GLY A 331 -1.24 33.05 15.07
C GLY A 331 -2.09 32.30 14.04
N LYS A 332 -1.45 31.50 13.15
CA LYS A 332 -2.19 30.66 12.19
C LYS A 332 -2.76 29.41 12.86
N CYS A 333 -2.00 28.81 13.78
CA CYS A 333 -2.45 27.69 14.60
C CYS A 333 -3.76 28.03 15.35
N HIS A 334 -3.79 29.14 16.11
CA HIS A 334 -5.00 29.53 16.86
C HIS A 334 -6.21 29.74 15.94
N ARG A 335 -6.03 30.32 14.75
CA ARG A 335 -7.12 30.48 13.79
C ARG A 335 -7.63 29.14 13.26
N ALA A 336 -6.74 28.23 12.89
CA ALA A 336 -7.12 26.90 12.40
C ALA A 336 -7.82 26.08 13.49
N VAL A 337 -7.34 26.15 14.74
CA VAL A 337 -7.99 25.53 15.90
C VAL A 337 -9.40 26.09 16.11
N LYS A 338 -9.55 27.42 16.10
CA LYS A 338 -10.87 28.04 16.23
C LYS A 338 -11.82 27.59 15.12
N MET A 339 -11.37 27.53 13.87
CA MET A 339 -12.16 26.99 12.77
C MET A 339 -12.57 25.53 13.01
N ALA A 340 -11.69 24.72 13.59
CA ALA A 340 -12.00 23.33 13.95
C ALA A 340 -13.09 23.26 15.03
N GLU A 341 -12.99 24.08 16.09
CA GLU A 341 -13.99 24.17 17.17
C GLU A 341 -15.34 24.66 16.65
N ASP A 342 -15.35 25.76 15.91
CA ASP A 342 -16.56 26.34 15.33
C ASP A 342 -17.26 25.32 14.40
N THR A 343 -16.50 24.63 13.53
CA THR A 343 -17.05 23.60 12.62
C THR A 343 -17.52 22.35 13.38
N PHE A 344 -16.83 21.97 14.46
CA PHE A 344 -17.23 20.82 15.27
C PHE A 344 -18.54 21.08 16.03
N ALA A 345 -18.79 22.32 16.45
CA ALA A 345 -20.04 22.72 17.11
C ALA A 345 -21.28 22.51 16.22
N ASP A 346 -21.10 22.54 14.89
CA ASP A 346 -22.17 22.27 13.91
C ASP A 346 -22.44 20.76 13.70
N CYS A 347 -21.71 19.86 14.36
CA CYS A 347 -21.94 18.42 14.23
C CYS A 347 -23.24 17.99 14.95
N ALA A 348 -24.22 17.50 14.18
CA ALA A 348 -25.43 16.90 14.76
C ALA A 348 -25.22 15.42 15.12
N ALA A 349 -25.84 14.97 16.21
CA ALA A 349 -25.88 13.55 16.56
C ALA A 349 -26.81 12.80 15.59
N GLY A 350 -26.25 11.85 14.82
CA GLY A 350 -27.03 10.99 13.92
C GLY A 350 -26.94 11.36 12.44
N ASP A 351 -26.13 12.34 12.05
CA ASP A 351 -25.75 12.50 10.65
C ASP A 351 -25.04 11.22 10.18
N GLY A 352 -25.37 10.74 8.98
CA GLY A 352 -24.84 9.51 8.38
C GLY A 352 -23.34 9.56 8.12
N GLU A 353 -22.57 9.68 9.19
CA GLU A 353 -21.14 9.85 9.16
C GLU A 353 -20.45 8.53 8.81
N PRO A 354 -19.37 8.58 8.03
CA PRO A 354 -18.58 7.39 7.77
C PRO A 354 -17.99 6.80 9.05
N ASN A 355 -18.00 5.47 9.21
CA ASN A 355 -17.50 4.82 10.42
C ASN A 355 -16.04 5.19 10.77
N TRP A 356 -15.22 5.52 9.76
CA TRP A 356 -13.82 5.89 9.96
C TRP A 356 -13.63 7.24 10.67
N ILE A 357 -14.60 8.17 10.67
CA ILE A 357 -14.46 9.45 11.40
C ILE A 357 -14.79 9.31 12.89
N GLY A 358 -15.35 8.17 13.31
CA GLY A 358 -15.84 7.97 14.68
C GLY A 358 -14.79 8.14 15.79
N PHE A 359 -13.49 8.07 15.47
CA PHE A 359 -12.43 8.37 16.44
C PHE A 359 -12.38 9.87 16.81
N PHE A 360 -12.78 10.77 15.89
CA PHE A 360 -12.63 12.21 16.08
C PHE A 360 -13.73 12.77 16.99
N SER A 361 -13.48 12.65 18.28
CA SER A 361 -14.32 13.16 19.36
C SER A 361 -13.86 14.53 19.84
N GLU A 362 -14.66 15.16 20.70
CA GLU A 362 -14.28 16.40 21.40
C GLU A 362 -12.96 16.21 22.19
N ALA A 363 -12.73 15.02 22.76
CA ALA A 363 -11.47 14.70 23.44
C ALA A 363 -10.28 14.69 22.46
N GLU A 364 -10.46 14.16 21.25
CA GLU A 364 -9.43 14.21 20.21
C GLU A 364 -9.21 15.63 19.68
N LEU A 365 -10.26 16.44 19.55
CA LEU A 365 -10.14 17.85 19.19
C LEU A 365 -9.28 18.58 20.23
N ASN A 366 -9.61 18.46 21.51
CA ASN A 366 -8.91 19.10 22.63
C ASN A 366 -7.50 18.52 22.87
N GLY A 367 -7.26 17.25 22.55
CA GLY A 367 -5.92 16.65 22.62
C GLY A 367 -5.02 17.04 21.45
N ARG A 368 -5.60 17.47 20.32
CA ARG A 368 -4.87 17.92 19.13
C ARG A 368 -4.64 19.42 19.10
N THR A 369 -5.32 20.20 19.95
CA THR A 369 -5.02 21.61 20.16
C THR A 369 -3.74 21.72 20.99
N PRO A 370 -2.65 22.26 20.43
CA PRO A 370 -1.43 22.46 21.21
C PRO A 370 -1.75 23.44 22.34
N THR A 371 -1.47 23.03 23.57
CA THR A 371 -1.65 23.92 24.72
C THR A 371 -0.66 25.10 24.61
N PRO A 372 -1.00 26.30 25.12
CA PRO A 372 -0.13 27.48 25.03
C PRO A 372 1.32 27.22 25.47
N THR A 373 1.52 26.27 26.39
CA THR A 373 2.81 25.83 26.93
C THR A 373 3.71 25.06 25.96
N GLU A 374 3.15 24.37 24.95
CA GLU A 374 3.93 23.61 23.96
C GLU A 374 4.50 24.46 22.82
N THR A 375 4.13 25.74 22.74
CA THR A 375 4.61 26.67 21.70
C THR A 375 6.03 27.21 21.96
N SER A 376 6.73 26.75 23.00
CA SER A 376 8.14 27.07 23.23
C SER A 376 9.08 26.14 22.45
N PRO A 377 10.05 26.65 21.69
CA PRO A 377 10.95 25.84 20.87
C PRO A 377 12.07 25.19 21.70
N MET A 378 11.74 24.45 22.76
CA MET A 378 12.68 23.61 23.52
C MET A 378 11.93 22.46 24.22
N SER A 379 11.54 21.43 23.47
CA SER A 379 11.38 20.07 24.03
C SER A 379 11.60 19.04 22.94
N ARG A 380 12.88 18.83 22.60
CA ARG A 380 13.33 17.64 21.86
C ARG A 380 13.34 16.46 22.83
N ALA A 381 12.80 15.34 22.36
CA ALA A 381 12.91 13.98 22.90
C ALA A 381 12.11 13.66 24.18
N ALA A 382 10.88 13.18 24.00
CA ALA A 382 10.27 12.24 24.93
C ALA A 382 10.38 10.82 24.32
N ALA A 383 11.22 9.99 24.94
CA ALA A 383 11.36 8.57 24.64
C ALA A 383 10.04 7.81 24.89
N PRO A 384 9.79 6.66 24.22
CA PRO A 384 8.59 5.88 24.45
C PRO A 384 8.55 5.30 25.88
N PRO A 385 7.35 5.16 26.48
CA PRO A 385 7.22 4.67 27.86
C PRO A 385 7.67 3.22 27.97
N THR A 386 8.56 2.95 28.92
CA THR A 386 8.96 1.60 29.31
C THR A 386 7.80 0.85 29.98
N PRO A 387 7.56 -0.43 29.67
CA PRO A 387 6.53 -1.22 30.35
C PRO A 387 6.94 -1.53 31.78
N SER A 388 6.10 -1.13 32.73
CA SER A 388 6.22 -1.44 34.16
C SER A 388 6.19 -2.95 34.38
N SER A 389 7.25 -3.49 34.99
CA SER A 389 7.27 -4.86 35.52
C SER A 389 6.45 -4.94 36.81
N PRO A 390 5.64 -5.98 37.03
CA PRO A 390 5.02 -6.20 38.33
C PRO A 390 5.97 -7.00 39.23
N THR A 391 6.47 -6.37 40.29
CA THR A 391 6.78 -7.05 41.58
C THR A 391 5.48 -7.00 42.38
N ARG A 392 4.88 -8.11 42.82
CA ARG A 392 5.41 -9.12 43.74
C ARG A 392 4.54 -10.37 43.74
#